data_AF-N8X3G9-F1
#
_entry.id   AF-N8X3G9-F1
#
_cell.length_a   1.000
_cell.length_b   1.000
_cell.length_c   1.000
_cell.angle_alpha   90.00
_cell.angle_beta   90.00
_cell.angle_gamma   90.00
#
_symmetry.space_group_name_H-M   'P 1'
#
loop_
_entity.id
_entity.type
_entity.pdbx_description
1 polymer ?
#
loop_
_entity_poly.entity_id
_entity_poly.type
_entity_poly.pdbx_seq_one_letter_code
_entity_poly.pdbx_strand_id
1 'polypeptide(L)'
;MLKESKRKLWNQCWNNQINITFPKQLYDITVQLIGYEEIESLSFSYEILNKFGSYKLAYRLKAKIYQWINLELKNDQLGFIEKFASWKRSKNCFYDYIDKYRQRNLYVGLPSLSDTVHQYTIQNGWSHKHVRSLEIASKNDWKKLLFDEIPHDERFQYYNSNLIASKMIQQMMKPELNPKIRQVIIEIYEEKGQESEFYKNYMSYLISRLDD
;
A
#
# COMPACT_ATOMS: atom_id res chain seq x y z
N MET A 1 22.80 -23.34 9.32
CA MET A 1 22.90 -23.74 10.74
C MET A 1 21.67 -23.35 11.60
N LEU A 2 21.25 -22.08 11.63
CA LEU A 2 20.11 -21.66 12.48
C LEU A 2 18.75 -22.23 12.05
N LYS A 3 18.38 -22.17 10.76
CA LYS A 3 17.12 -22.78 10.25
C LYS A 3 17.03 -24.28 10.54
N GLU A 4 18.16 -24.98 10.40
CA GLU A 4 18.25 -26.41 10.73
C GLU A 4 18.08 -26.67 12.22
N SER A 5 18.64 -25.83 13.07
CA SER A 5 18.47 -25.93 14.53
C SER A 5 17.02 -25.69 14.94
N LYS A 6 16.32 -24.75 14.29
CA LYS A 6 14.87 -24.53 14.52
C LYS A 6 14.05 -25.72 14.05
N ARG A 7 14.40 -26.31 12.90
CA ARG A 7 13.76 -27.55 12.41
C ARG A 7 13.95 -28.71 13.39
N LYS A 8 15.15 -28.89 13.95
CA LYS A 8 15.41 -29.91 14.98
C LYS A 8 14.55 -29.67 16.21
N LEU A 9 14.42 -28.41 16.65
CA LEU A 9 13.57 -28.02 17.77
C LEU A 9 12.08 -28.35 17.50
N TRP A 10 11.57 -28.08 16.30
CA TRP A 10 10.22 -28.48 15.90
C TRP A 10 10.03 -29.99 15.83
N ASN A 11 11.01 -30.73 15.32
CA ASN A 11 10.96 -32.19 15.30
C ASN A 11 10.87 -32.74 16.73
N GLN A 12 11.61 -32.19 17.68
CA GLN A 12 11.49 -32.57 19.10
C GLN A 12 10.09 -32.25 19.64
N CYS A 13 9.53 -31.08 19.30
CA CYS A 13 8.18 -30.69 19.70
C CYS A 13 7.13 -31.69 19.21
N TRP A 14 7.19 -32.07 17.93
CA TRP A 14 6.22 -32.99 17.34
C TRP A 14 6.37 -34.44 17.81
N ASN A 15 7.58 -34.84 18.22
CA ASN A 15 7.84 -36.17 18.76
C ASN A 15 7.69 -36.24 20.29
N ASN A 16 7.13 -35.22 20.95
CA ASN A 16 6.98 -35.17 22.40
C ASN A 16 8.31 -35.33 23.16
N GLN A 17 9.40 -34.75 22.62
CA GLN A 17 10.75 -34.81 23.18
C GLN A 17 11.19 -33.45 23.77
N ILE A 18 10.24 -32.56 24.02
CA ILE A 18 10.50 -31.24 24.58
C ILE A 18 10.42 -31.25 26.10
N ASN A 19 11.11 -30.31 26.73
CA ASN A 19 11.07 -30.10 28.18
C ASN A 19 10.77 -28.62 28.50
N ILE A 20 10.81 -28.27 29.79
CA ILE A 20 10.52 -26.92 30.28
C ILE A 20 11.38 -25.80 29.67
N THR A 21 12.52 -26.12 29.06
CA THR A 21 13.40 -25.14 28.41
C THR A 21 13.01 -24.82 26.97
N PHE A 22 12.12 -25.61 26.36
CA PHE A 22 11.72 -25.47 24.96
C PHE A 22 11.20 -24.06 24.63
N PRO A 23 10.30 -23.42 25.41
CA PRO A 23 9.82 -22.08 25.07
C PRO A 23 10.95 -21.05 25.00
N LYS A 24 11.97 -21.18 25.86
CA LYS A 24 13.14 -20.29 25.86
C LYS A 24 14.01 -20.53 24.62
N GLN A 25 14.27 -21.80 24.29
CA GLN A 25 15.02 -22.17 23.08
C GLN A 25 14.31 -21.71 21.80
N LEU A 26 12.98 -21.90 21.71
CA LEU A 26 12.17 -21.44 20.59
C LEU A 26 12.20 -19.92 20.46
N TYR A 27 12.09 -19.20 21.58
CA TYR A 27 12.23 -17.75 21.60
C TYR A 27 13.61 -17.31 21.07
N ASP A 28 14.69 -17.83 21.64
CA ASP A 28 16.06 -17.39 21.34
C ASP A 28 16.43 -17.66 19.87
N ILE A 29 16.05 -18.81 19.34
CA ILE A 29 16.33 -19.14 17.93
C ILE A 29 15.47 -18.33 16.97
N THR A 30 14.20 -18.08 17.31
CA THR A 30 13.30 -17.29 16.45
C THR A 30 13.77 -15.83 16.39
N VAL A 31 14.24 -15.27 17.51
CA VAL A 31 14.79 -13.90 17.54
C VAL A 31 15.98 -13.76 16.58
N GLN A 32 16.86 -14.76 16.50
CA GLN A 32 18.01 -14.74 15.59
C GLN A 32 17.61 -14.91 14.11
N LEU A 33 16.41 -15.39 13.85
CA LEU A 33 15.89 -15.65 12.50
C LEU A 33 14.95 -14.56 11.98
N ILE A 34 14.65 -13.54 12.79
CA ILE A 34 13.92 -12.34 12.33
C ILE A 34 14.67 -11.72 11.14
N GLY A 35 13.96 -11.43 10.05
CA GLY A 35 14.55 -10.93 8.80
C GLY A 35 15.02 -12.02 7.83
N TYR A 36 15.16 -13.27 8.27
CA TYR A 36 15.56 -14.41 7.44
C TYR A 36 14.45 -15.43 7.21
N GLU A 37 13.40 -15.38 8.03
CA GLU A 37 12.21 -16.22 7.95
C GLU A 37 10.99 -15.44 7.48
N GLU A 38 10.05 -16.18 6.90
CA GLU A 38 8.73 -15.68 6.54
C GLU A 38 7.91 -15.30 7.79
N ILE A 39 7.03 -14.32 7.64
CA ILE A 39 6.18 -13.81 8.71
C ILE A 39 5.32 -14.93 9.30
N GLU A 40 4.90 -15.90 8.50
CA GLU A 40 4.18 -17.10 8.90
C GLU A 40 4.95 -17.92 9.94
N SER A 41 6.24 -18.18 9.70
CA SER A 41 7.10 -18.93 10.63
C SER A 41 7.29 -18.17 11.95
N LEU A 42 7.40 -16.84 11.87
CA LEU A 42 7.48 -15.96 13.05
C LEU A 42 6.16 -15.95 13.84
N SER A 43 5.03 -15.85 13.15
CA SER A 43 3.68 -15.94 13.74
C SER A 43 3.46 -17.26 14.44
N PHE A 44 3.80 -18.36 13.79
CA PHE A 44 3.62 -19.69 14.35
C PHE A 44 4.44 -19.87 15.63
N SER A 45 5.68 -19.38 15.65
CA SER A 45 6.53 -19.44 16.85
C SER A 45 5.95 -18.61 18.00
N TYR A 46 5.41 -17.42 17.70
CA TYR A 46 4.69 -16.58 18.67
C TYR A 46 3.43 -17.27 19.23
N GLU A 47 2.63 -17.90 18.37
CA GLU A 47 1.42 -18.63 18.77
C GLU A 47 1.73 -19.81 19.68
N ILE A 48 2.78 -20.59 19.38
CA ILE A 48 3.20 -21.72 20.20
C ILE A 48 3.65 -21.26 21.60
N LEU A 49 4.40 -20.15 21.69
CA LEU A 49 4.77 -19.59 23.00
C LEU A 49 3.53 -19.19 23.82
N ASN A 50 2.49 -18.64 23.18
CA ASN A 50 1.23 -18.33 23.87
C ASN A 50 0.48 -19.60 24.30
N LYS A 51 0.39 -20.61 23.42
CA LYS A 51 -0.26 -21.89 23.72
C LYS A 51 0.39 -22.61 24.89
N PHE A 52 1.71 -22.48 25.03
CA PHE A 52 2.48 -23.07 26.14
C PHE A 52 2.56 -22.16 27.38
N GLY A 53 1.70 -21.14 27.50
CA GLY A 53 1.64 -20.26 28.67
C GLY A 53 2.86 -19.35 28.86
N SER A 54 3.78 -19.30 27.89
CA SER A 54 5.01 -18.51 27.94
C SER A 54 4.79 -17.06 27.47
N TYR A 55 3.75 -16.42 28.02
CA TYR A 55 3.25 -15.12 27.56
C TYR A 55 4.31 -14.00 27.56
N LYS A 56 5.20 -13.98 28.56
CA LYS A 56 6.29 -13.00 28.64
C LYS A 56 7.28 -13.13 27.48
N LEU A 57 7.60 -14.36 27.07
CA LEU A 57 8.45 -14.62 25.92
C LEU A 57 7.72 -14.29 24.61
N ALA A 58 6.44 -14.68 24.50
CA ALA A 58 5.61 -14.36 23.34
C ALA A 58 5.50 -12.84 23.12
N TYR A 59 5.23 -12.06 24.18
CA TYR A 59 5.16 -10.60 24.12
C TYR A 59 6.49 -9.98 23.67
N ARG A 60 7.62 -10.43 24.25
CA ARG A 60 8.95 -9.96 23.84
C ARG A 60 9.27 -10.30 22.39
N LEU A 61 8.86 -11.48 21.91
CA LEU A 61 9.08 -11.90 20.54
C LEU A 61 8.28 -11.02 19.58
N LYS A 62 6.99 -10.82 19.89
CA LYS A 62 6.11 -9.92 19.13
C LYS A 62 6.69 -8.51 19.01
N ALA A 63 7.19 -7.95 20.12
CA ALA A 63 7.81 -6.64 20.12
C ALA A 63 9.04 -6.54 19.21
N LYS A 64 9.91 -7.56 19.21
CA LYS A 64 11.08 -7.61 18.32
C LYS A 64 10.69 -7.73 16.85
N ILE A 65 9.67 -8.53 16.54
CA ILE A 65 9.16 -8.68 15.17
C ILE A 65 8.56 -7.34 14.69
N TYR A 66 7.77 -6.65 15.52
CA TYR A 66 7.27 -5.30 15.19
C TYR A 66 8.39 -4.29 14.98
N GLN A 67 9.45 -4.32 15.79
CA GLN A 67 10.62 -3.45 15.59
C GLN A 67 11.28 -3.69 14.23
N TRP A 68 11.50 -4.95 13.86
CA TRP A 68 12.05 -5.30 12.55
C TRP A 68 11.12 -4.86 11.41
N ILE A 69 9.83 -5.17 11.48
CA ILE A 69 8.84 -4.72 10.48
C ILE A 69 8.88 -3.20 10.30
N ASN A 70 8.96 -2.44 11.40
CA ASN A 70 9.06 -0.98 11.33
C ASN A 70 10.33 -0.48 10.67
N LEU A 71 11.47 -1.15 10.88
CA LEU A 71 12.73 -0.79 10.23
C LEU A 71 12.63 -1.02 8.72
N GLU A 72 12.10 -2.18 8.31
CA GLU A 72 11.91 -2.51 6.90
C GLU A 72 10.94 -1.54 6.21
N LEU A 73 9.81 -1.23 6.85
CA LEU A 73 8.81 -0.29 6.34
C LEU A 73 9.36 1.14 6.21
N LYS A 74 10.29 1.55 7.08
CA LYS A 74 10.96 2.86 6.97
C LYS A 74 12.00 2.90 5.86
N ASN A 75 12.68 1.79 5.61
CA ASN A 75 13.73 1.70 4.61
C ASN A 75 13.16 1.62 3.18
N ASP A 76 12.19 0.72 2.96
CA ASP A 76 11.53 0.54 1.66
C ASP A 76 10.09 0.05 1.88
N GLN A 77 9.19 1.00 2.15
CA GLN A 77 7.79 0.70 2.43
C GLN A 77 7.13 -0.10 1.29
N LEU A 78 7.29 0.34 0.04
CA LEU A 78 6.61 -0.25 -1.11
C LEU A 78 7.16 -1.65 -1.37
N GLY A 79 8.48 -1.79 -1.51
CA GLY A 79 9.09 -3.08 -1.78
C GLY A 79 8.91 -4.08 -0.63
N PHE A 80 8.87 -3.62 0.63
CA PHE A 80 8.55 -4.51 1.75
C PHE A 80 7.09 -4.98 1.70
N ILE A 81 6.12 -4.08 1.50
CA ILE A 81 4.69 -4.46 1.46
C ILE A 81 4.40 -5.38 0.27
N GLU A 82 5.00 -5.13 -0.89
CA GLU A 82 4.79 -5.94 -2.10
C GLU A 82 5.20 -7.40 -1.91
N LYS A 83 6.27 -7.68 -1.15
CA LYS A 83 6.69 -9.06 -0.79
C LYS A 83 5.58 -9.85 -0.10
N PHE A 84 4.60 -9.17 0.51
CA PHE A 84 3.53 -9.78 1.29
C PHE A 84 2.13 -9.52 0.74
N ALA A 85 2.02 -8.93 -0.46
CA ALA A 85 0.74 -8.59 -1.10
C ALA A 85 -0.02 -9.81 -1.68
N SER A 86 0.32 -11.03 -1.24
CA SER A 86 -0.33 -12.26 -1.72
C SER A 86 -1.70 -12.46 -1.09
N TRP A 87 -2.70 -12.73 -1.94
CA TRP A 87 -4.05 -13.15 -1.57
C TRP A 87 -4.11 -14.46 -0.76
N LYS A 88 -3.02 -15.24 -0.73
CA LYS A 88 -2.90 -16.49 0.03
C LYS A 88 -2.25 -16.34 1.41
N ARG A 89 -1.97 -15.12 1.87
CA ARG A 89 -1.32 -14.91 3.18
C ARG A 89 -2.21 -15.35 4.34
N SER A 90 -1.59 -15.95 5.35
CA SER A 90 -2.29 -16.34 6.59
C SER A 90 -2.83 -15.12 7.33
N LYS A 91 -3.95 -15.26 8.05
CA LYS A 91 -4.42 -14.18 8.94
C LYS A 91 -3.60 -14.22 10.23
N ASN A 92 -2.78 -13.21 10.47
CA ASN A 92 -2.02 -13.09 11.72
C ASN A 92 -1.76 -11.64 12.14
N CYS A 93 -1.37 -11.45 13.40
CA CYS A 93 -1.22 -10.13 14.02
C CYS A 93 -0.04 -9.29 13.47
N PHE A 94 0.86 -9.90 12.69
CA PHE A 94 1.96 -9.20 12.03
C PHE A 94 1.50 -8.63 10.69
N TYR A 95 0.71 -9.37 9.90
CA TYR A 95 0.08 -8.83 8.70
C TYR A 95 -0.96 -7.76 9.04
N ASP A 96 -1.76 -7.95 10.09
CA ASP A 96 -2.67 -6.90 10.57
C ASP A 96 -1.94 -5.60 10.91
N TYR A 97 -0.71 -5.71 11.44
CA TYR A 97 0.13 -4.56 11.74
C TYR A 97 0.65 -3.87 10.48
N ILE A 98 1.15 -4.64 9.51
CA ILE A 98 1.62 -4.13 8.21
C ILE A 98 0.47 -3.45 7.45
N ASP A 99 -0.72 -4.04 7.43
CA ASP A 99 -1.89 -3.48 6.75
C ASP A 99 -2.33 -2.16 7.38
N LYS A 100 -2.38 -2.09 8.72
CA LYS A 100 -2.67 -0.85 9.42
C LYS A 100 -1.62 0.22 9.15
N TYR A 101 -0.34 -0.15 9.08
CA TYR A 101 0.72 0.77 8.71
C TYR A 101 0.52 1.29 7.28
N ARG A 102 0.26 0.40 6.31
CA ARG A 102 0.00 0.75 4.92
C ARG A 102 -1.15 1.75 4.79
N GLN A 103 -2.26 1.50 5.49
CA GLN A 103 -3.43 2.38 5.47
C GLN A 103 -3.13 3.77 6.04
N ARG A 104 -2.30 3.85 7.08
CA ARG A 104 -1.92 5.13 7.70
C ARG A 104 -0.88 5.91 6.89
N ASN A 105 -0.09 5.22 6.07
CA ASN A 105 1.03 5.78 5.33
C ASN A 105 0.86 5.62 3.82
N LEU A 106 -0.38 5.69 3.33
CA LEU A 106 -0.72 5.44 1.92
C LEU A 106 0.10 6.28 0.95
N TYR A 107 0.35 7.55 1.30
CA TYR A 107 1.01 8.53 0.45
C TYR A 107 2.52 8.68 0.71
N VAL A 108 3.07 8.01 1.73
CA VAL A 108 4.47 8.22 2.12
C VAL A 108 5.42 7.72 1.03
N GLY A 109 6.32 8.59 0.58
CA GLY A 109 7.33 8.29 -0.44
C GLY A 109 6.78 8.22 -1.88
N LEU A 110 5.51 8.57 -2.08
CA LEU A 110 4.88 8.72 -3.39
C LEU A 110 4.89 10.18 -3.86
N PRO A 111 5.00 10.44 -5.17
CA PRO A 111 4.77 11.77 -5.74
C PRO A 111 3.33 12.20 -5.50
N SER A 112 3.10 13.52 -5.41
CA SER A 112 1.73 14.05 -5.35
C SER A 112 0.94 13.69 -6.60
N LEU A 113 -0.39 13.77 -6.53
CA LEU A 113 -1.22 13.53 -7.71
C LEU A 113 -0.93 14.56 -8.82
N SER A 114 -0.74 15.84 -8.45
CA SER A 114 -0.34 16.89 -9.40
C SER A 114 0.99 16.60 -10.09
N ASP A 115 2.03 16.22 -9.33
CA ASP A 115 3.32 15.82 -9.91
C ASP A 115 3.13 14.63 -10.86
N THR A 116 2.34 13.65 -10.45
CA THR A 116 2.06 12.45 -11.24
C THR A 116 1.37 12.78 -12.56
N VAL A 117 0.34 13.62 -12.53
CA VAL A 117 -0.38 14.03 -13.72
C VAL A 117 0.49 14.86 -14.65
N HIS A 118 1.31 15.76 -14.11
CA HIS A 118 2.31 16.50 -14.90
C HIS A 118 3.29 15.55 -15.62
N GLN A 119 3.81 14.56 -14.90
CA GLN A 119 4.72 13.55 -15.45
C GLN A 119 4.10 12.75 -16.60
N TYR A 120 2.84 12.33 -16.45
CA TYR A 120 2.12 11.57 -17.48
C TYR A 120 1.70 12.40 -18.69
N THR A 121 1.30 13.66 -18.51
CA THR A 121 0.63 14.44 -19.58
C THR A 121 1.53 15.45 -20.30
N ILE A 122 2.66 15.81 -19.69
CA ILE A 122 3.57 16.86 -20.17
C ILE A 122 4.98 16.30 -20.36
N GLN A 123 5.56 15.63 -19.36
CA GLN A 123 6.94 15.14 -19.44
C GLN A 123 7.08 13.77 -20.12
N ASN A 124 5.99 13.02 -20.27
CA ASN A 124 5.98 11.66 -20.85
C ASN A 124 6.99 10.71 -20.17
N GLY A 125 7.13 10.80 -18.85
CA GLY A 125 8.05 9.98 -18.07
C GLY A 125 7.41 9.56 -16.75
N TRP A 126 7.27 8.26 -16.50
CA TRP A 126 6.68 7.77 -15.26
C TRP A 126 7.42 6.57 -14.68
N SER A 127 7.08 6.24 -13.44
CA SER A 127 7.65 5.13 -12.69
C SER A 127 6.54 4.40 -11.94
N HIS A 128 6.87 3.25 -11.33
CA HIS A 128 5.91 2.50 -10.52
C HIS A 128 5.28 3.34 -9.39
N LYS A 129 6.00 4.35 -8.86
CA LYS A 129 5.47 5.25 -7.83
C LYS A 129 4.36 6.17 -8.36
N HIS A 130 4.48 6.62 -9.61
CA HIS A 130 3.46 7.43 -10.28
C HIS A 130 2.19 6.59 -10.51
N VAL A 131 2.33 5.37 -11.01
CA VAL A 131 1.21 4.42 -11.15
C VAL A 131 0.53 4.20 -9.80
N ARG A 132 1.31 4.01 -8.73
CA ARG A 132 0.78 3.79 -7.38
C ARG A 132 0.02 5.01 -6.86
N SER A 133 0.49 6.22 -7.14
CA SER A 133 -0.20 7.47 -6.79
C SER A 133 -1.60 7.54 -7.42
N LEU A 134 -1.72 7.17 -8.70
CA LEU A 134 -3.02 7.08 -9.39
C LEU A 134 -3.95 6.02 -8.79
N GLU A 135 -3.41 4.85 -8.42
CA GLU A 135 -4.22 3.75 -7.85
C GLU A 135 -4.91 4.13 -6.53
N ILE A 136 -4.20 4.89 -5.68
CA ILE A 136 -4.65 5.26 -4.33
C ILE A 136 -5.38 6.60 -4.27
N ALA A 137 -5.24 7.44 -5.31
CA ALA A 137 -5.88 8.74 -5.37
C ALA A 137 -7.40 8.60 -5.19
N SER A 138 -7.92 9.31 -4.20
CA SER A 138 -9.35 9.37 -3.92
C SER A 138 -10.06 10.31 -4.88
N LYS A 139 -11.39 10.21 -4.95
CA LYS A 139 -12.20 11.18 -5.71
C LYS A 139 -11.96 12.62 -5.26
N ASN A 140 -11.75 12.84 -3.96
CA ASN A 140 -11.45 14.18 -3.43
C ASN A 140 -10.07 14.68 -3.87
N ASP A 141 -9.07 13.80 -3.96
CA ASP A 141 -7.74 14.16 -4.48
C ASP A 141 -7.84 14.62 -5.95
N TRP A 142 -8.61 13.89 -6.77
CA TRP A 142 -8.88 14.28 -8.15
C TRP A 142 -9.69 15.57 -8.27
N LYS A 143 -10.70 15.77 -7.42
CA LYS A 143 -11.51 16.99 -7.41
C LYS A 143 -10.66 18.21 -7.09
N LYS A 144 -9.83 18.11 -6.05
CA LYS A 144 -8.86 19.14 -5.67
C LYS A 144 -7.87 19.41 -6.79
N LEU A 145 -7.33 18.36 -7.42
CA LEU A 145 -6.43 18.51 -8.56
C LEU A 145 -7.07 19.34 -9.68
N LEU A 146 -8.27 18.94 -10.12
CA LEU A 146 -8.93 19.51 -11.30
C LEU A 146 -9.37 20.96 -11.09
N PHE A 147 -9.88 21.30 -9.90
CA PHE A 147 -10.49 22.61 -9.67
C PHE A 147 -9.60 23.58 -8.90
N ASP A 148 -8.66 23.08 -8.09
CA ASP A 148 -7.85 23.91 -7.21
C ASP A 148 -6.37 23.91 -7.61
N GLU A 149 -5.78 22.76 -7.94
CA GLU A 149 -4.33 22.68 -8.16
C GLU A 149 -3.94 23.06 -9.59
N ILE A 150 -4.48 22.40 -10.62
CA ILE A 150 -4.13 22.68 -12.03
C ILE A 150 -4.30 24.16 -12.41
N PRO A 151 -5.41 24.84 -12.05
CA PRO A 151 -5.60 26.24 -12.45
C PRO A 151 -4.58 27.22 -11.83
N HIS A 152 -3.91 26.84 -10.74
CA HIS A 152 -3.01 27.71 -9.99
C HIS A 152 -1.54 27.24 -10.02
N ASP A 153 -1.24 26.17 -10.75
CA ASP A 153 0.08 25.58 -10.83
C ASP A 153 0.74 25.95 -12.16
N GLU A 154 1.82 26.73 -12.08
CA GLU A 154 2.54 27.28 -13.24
C GLU A 154 3.03 26.21 -14.24
N ARG A 155 3.22 24.98 -13.77
CA ARG A 155 3.60 23.85 -14.63
C ARG A 155 2.51 23.51 -15.65
N PHE A 156 1.26 23.89 -15.38
CA PHE A 156 0.11 23.70 -16.25
C PHE A 156 -0.33 24.98 -16.97
N GLN A 157 0.45 26.07 -16.96
CA GLN A 157 0.03 27.38 -17.48
C GLN A 157 -0.49 27.39 -18.94
N TYR A 158 -0.12 26.40 -19.75
CA TYR A 158 -0.57 26.25 -21.15
C TYR A 158 -1.65 25.18 -21.35
N TYR A 159 -2.17 24.61 -20.26
CA TYR A 159 -3.13 23.52 -20.25
C TYR A 159 -4.29 23.86 -19.31
N ASN A 160 -5.52 23.54 -19.73
CA ASN A 160 -6.66 23.60 -18.82
C ASN A 160 -6.95 22.22 -18.22
N SER A 161 -7.66 22.19 -17.09
CA SER A 161 -7.98 20.95 -16.37
C SER A 161 -8.69 19.90 -17.23
N ASN A 162 -9.55 20.32 -18.16
CA ASN A 162 -10.24 19.39 -19.05
C ASN A 162 -9.29 18.73 -20.05
N LEU A 163 -8.36 19.50 -20.64
CA LEU A 163 -7.34 18.96 -21.52
C LEU A 163 -6.40 17.99 -20.78
N ILE A 164 -6.05 18.30 -19.54
CA ILE A 164 -5.27 17.39 -18.69
C ILE A 164 -6.05 16.11 -18.37
N ALA A 165 -7.35 16.23 -18.06
CA ALA A 165 -8.23 15.09 -17.85
C ALA A 165 -8.30 14.17 -19.08
N SER A 166 -8.58 14.73 -20.27
CA SER A 166 -8.60 13.98 -21.54
C SER A 166 -7.26 13.28 -21.80
N LYS A 167 -6.14 14.00 -21.63
CA LYS A 167 -4.81 13.41 -21.79
C LYS A 167 -4.57 12.25 -20.84
N MET A 168 -4.97 12.37 -19.57
CA MET A 168 -4.79 11.32 -18.56
C MET A 168 -5.54 10.04 -18.90
N ILE A 169 -6.81 10.13 -19.30
CA ILE A 169 -7.61 8.93 -19.61
C ILE A 169 -7.18 8.22 -20.90
N GLN A 170 -6.41 8.91 -21.75
CA GLN A 170 -5.87 8.37 -23.00
C GLN A 170 -4.43 7.85 -22.85
N GLN A 171 -3.77 8.05 -21.71
CA GLN A 171 -2.38 7.61 -21.54
C GLN A 171 -2.24 6.08 -21.62
N MET A 172 -1.11 5.63 -22.18
CA MET A 172 -0.72 4.22 -22.10
C MET A 172 -0.23 3.89 -20.69
N MET A 173 -1.16 3.53 -19.81
CA MET A 173 -0.90 3.03 -18.45
C MET A 173 -1.53 1.65 -18.24
N LYS A 174 -1.60 1.18 -16.98
CA LYS A 174 -2.29 -0.08 -16.66
C LYS A 174 -3.73 -0.05 -17.21
N PRO A 175 -4.19 -1.08 -17.96
CA PRO A 175 -5.48 -1.07 -18.64
C PRO A 175 -6.67 -0.75 -17.74
N GLU A 176 -6.62 -1.15 -16.48
CA GLU A 176 -7.66 -0.92 -15.48
C GLU A 176 -7.73 0.53 -14.95
N LEU A 177 -6.67 1.33 -15.11
CA LEU A 177 -6.62 2.70 -14.57
C LEU A 177 -7.40 3.70 -15.43
N ASN A 178 -7.32 3.63 -16.75
CA ASN A 178 -7.99 4.59 -17.64
C ASN A 178 -9.51 4.62 -17.43
N PRO A 179 -10.23 3.48 -17.42
CA PRO A 179 -11.67 3.47 -17.17
C PRO A 179 -12.01 3.98 -15.76
N LYS A 180 -11.18 3.66 -14.76
CA LYS A 180 -11.39 4.08 -13.37
C LYS A 180 -11.23 5.60 -13.23
N ILE A 181 -10.16 6.18 -13.79
CA ILE A 181 -9.92 7.62 -13.77
C ILE A 181 -11.04 8.34 -14.53
N ARG A 182 -11.43 7.85 -15.70
CA ARG A 182 -12.55 8.41 -16.48
C ARG A 182 -13.83 8.46 -15.67
N GLN A 183 -14.20 7.36 -15.02
CA GLN A 183 -15.39 7.28 -14.18
C GLN A 183 -15.34 8.30 -13.02
N VAL A 184 -14.20 8.39 -12.32
CA VAL A 184 -14.00 9.35 -11.23
C VAL A 184 -14.16 10.80 -11.70
N ILE A 185 -13.59 11.15 -12.86
CA ILE A 185 -13.68 12.50 -13.43
C ILE A 185 -15.13 12.84 -13.80
N ILE A 186 -15.85 11.90 -14.43
CA ILE A 186 -17.27 12.07 -14.77
C ILE A 186 -18.09 12.33 -13.49
N GLU A 187 -17.91 11.52 -12.45
CA GLU A 187 -18.62 11.73 -11.18
C GLU A 187 -18.34 13.10 -10.56
N ILE A 188 -17.09 13.58 -10.62
CA ILE A 188 -16.72 14.91 -10.11
C ILE A 188 -17.41 16.02 -10.89
N TYR A 189 -17.47 15.89 -12.22
CA TYR A 189 -18.13 16.86 -13.09
C TYR A 189 -19.66 16.84 -12.89
N GLU A 190 -20.27 15.66 -12.75
CA GLU A 190 -21.70 15.52 -12.43
C GLU A 190 -22.05 16.13 -11.07
N GLU A 191 -21.22 15.93 -10.05
CA GLU A 191 -21.37 16.57 -8.73
C GLU A 191 -21.30 18.09 -8.83
N LYS A 192 -20.31 18.62 -9.55
CA LYS A 192 -20.19 20.07 -9.80
C LYS A 192 -21.41 20.61 -10.56
N GLY A 193 -21.96 19.80 -11.47
CA GLY A 193 -23.16 20.11 -12.23
C GLY A 193 -24.41 20.33 -11.36
N GLN A 194 -24.47 19.74 -10.16
CA GLN A 194 -25.63 19.92 -9.27
C GLN A 194 -25.70 21.32 -8.63
N GLU A 195 -24.65 22.14 -8.74
CA GLU A 195 -24.63 23.48 -8.15
C GLU A 195 -25.59 24.47 -8.85
N SER A 196 -25.78 24.33 -10.16
CA SER A 196 -26.73 25.15 -10.93
C SER A 196 -27.00 24.56 -12.30
N GLU A 197 -28.09 24.98 -12.95
CA GLU A 197 -28.38 24.58 -14.34
C GLU A 197 -27.27 25.01 -15.32
N PHE A 198 -26.61 26.14 -15.06
CA PHE A 198 -25.43 26.55 -15.83
C PHE A 198 -24.31 25.51 -15.70
N TYR A 199 -23.94 25.14 -14.47
CA TYR A 199 -22.88 24.16 -14.24
C TYR A 199 -23.24 22.78 -14.76
N LYS A 200 -24.50 22.36 -14.66
CA LYS A 200 -24.98 21.10 -15.25
C LYS A 200 -24.70 21.05 -16.75
N ASN A 201 -25.09 22.10 -17.48
CA ASN A 201 -24.86 22.17 -18.93
C ASN A 201 -23.37 22.28 -19.27
N TYR A 202 -22.63 23.09 -18.50
CA TYR A 202 -21.19 23.26 -18.71
C TYR A 202 -20.40 21.97 -18.45
N MET A 203 -20.68 21.28 -17.34
CA MET A 203 -20.03 20.01 -17.00
C MET A 203 -20.40 18.91 -18.00
N SER A 204 -21.67 18.85 -18.45
CA SER A 204 -22.08 17.91 -19.50
C SER A 204 -21.31 18.13 -20.81
N TYR A 205 -21.07 19.39 -21.18
CA TYR A 205 -20.22 19.73 -22.33
C TYR A 205 -18.76 19.30 -22.13
N LEU A 206 -18.18 19.50 -20.93
CA LEU A 206 -16.82 19.03 -20.65
C LEU A 206 -16.71 17.50 -20.70
N ILE A 207 -17.71 16.78 -20.17
CA ILE A 207 -17.78 15.31 -20.25
C ILE A 207 -17.78 14.84 -21.70
N SER A 208 -18.58 15.46 -22.59
CA SER A 208 -18.61 15.07 -24.00
C SER A 208 -17.29 15.31 -24.73
N ARG A 209 -16.43 16.18 -24.19
CA ARG A 209 -15.11 16.54 -24.74
C ARG A 209 -13.96 15.69 -24.16
N LEU A 210 -14.23 14.75 -23.26
CA LEU A 210 -13.17 13.93 -22.65
C LEU A 210 -12.49 13.00 -23.67
N ASP A 211 -13.25 12.51 -24.66
CA ASP A 211 -12.77 11.56 -25.67
C ASP A 211 -12.35 12.24 -26.99
N ASP A 212 -12.52 13.56 -27.11
CA ASP A 212 -12.17 14.38 -28.27
C ASP A 212 -10.73 14.93 -28.20
#